data_AF-A0A449CZ49-F1
#
_entry.id   AF-A0A449CZ49-F1
#
_cell.length_a   1.000
_cell.length_b   1.000
_cell.length_c   1.000
_cell.angle_alpha   90.00
_cell.angle_beta   90.00
_cell.angle_gamma   90.00
#
_symmetry.space_group_name_H-M   'P 1'
#
loop_
_entity.id
_entity.type
_entity.pdbx_description
1 polymer ?
#
loop_
_entity_poly.entity_id
_entity_poly.type
_entity_poly.pdbx_seq_one_letter_code
_entity_poly.pdbx_strand_id
1 'polypeptide(L)'
;MVAALHHVDVDETLAEAARLLSPGGRLLVVGLALSATPRDYLWEGISAVTNPVIGIAKNIPPRRGDLRRPGSAGGQPDPFPVTDPTTTFDQVAEAARRHLPGADFRHRVGFRYTLAWTKPAR
;
A
#
# COMPACT_ATOMS: atom_id res chain seq x y z
N MET A 1 -9.12 4.15 -0.61
CA MET A 1 -7.93 4.86 -1.10
C MET A 1 -6.94 3.83 -1.64
N VAL A 2 -6.32 4.09 -2.80
CA VAL A 2 -5.36 3.17 -3.41
C VAL A 2 -4.09 3.95 -3.73
N ALA A 3 -2.97 3.55 -3.12
CA ALA A 3 -1.65 4.15 -3.30
C ALA A 3 -1.59 5.68 -3.19
N ALA A 4 -2.50 6.30 -2.43
CA ALA A 4 -2.54 7.76 -2.26
C ALA A 4 -2.04 8.20 -0.87
N LEU A 5 -2.19 7.33 0.14
CA LEU A 5 -1.93 7.69 1.54
C LEU A 5 -0.46 8.06 1.80
N HIS A 6 0.48 7.54 1.01
CA HIS A 6 1.91 7.86 1.18
C HIS A 6 2.31 9.22 0.61
N HIS A 7 1.41 9.93 -0.09
CA HIS A 7 1.65 11.30 -0.59
C HIS A 7 1.18 12.38 0.38
N VAL A 8 0.46 12.01 1.44
CA VAL A 8 -0.17 12.93 2.38
C VAL A 8 0.26 12.61 3.81
N ASP A 9 -0.01 13.51 4.74
CA ASP A 9 0.22 13.24 6.16
C ASP A 9 -0.72 12.13 6.65
N VAL A 10 -0.14 11.03 7.12
CA VAL A 10 -0.89 9.82 7.49
C VAL A 10 -1.77 10.06 8.71
N ASP A 11 -1.29 10.82 9.69
CA ASP A 11 -1.99 11.10 10.92
C ASP A 11 -3.23 11.95 10.68
N GLU A 12 -3.05 13.09 10.01
CA GLU A 12 -4.13 14.00 9.65
C GLU A 12 -5.18 13.30 8.77
N THR A 13 -4.71 12.54 7.77
CA THR A 13 -5.60 11.87 6.81
C THR A 13 -6.46 10.81 7.47
N LEU A 14 -5.89 9.98 8.36
CA LEU A 14 -6.66 8.92 9.03
C LEU A 14 -7.62 9.50 10.07
N ALA A 15 -7.23 10.54 10.80
CA ALA A 15 -8.11 11.27 11.70
C ALA A 15 -9.30 11.88 10.97
N GLU A 16 -9.04 12.54 9.84
CA GLU A 16 -10.07 13.18 9.02
C GLU A 16 -11.00 12.16 8.37
N ALA A 17 -10.48 11.03 7.88
CA ALA A 17 -11.29 9.93 7.38
C ALA A 17 -12.24 9.38 8.45
N ALA A 18 -11.76 9.23 9.70
CA ALA A 18 -12.59 8.81 10.83
C ALA A 18 -13.71 9.82 11.12
N ARG A 19 -13.42 11.13 11.01
CA ARG A 19 -14.37 12.22 11.22
C ARG A 19 -15.47 12.24 10.15
N LEU A 20 -15.08 12.14 8.88
CA LEU A 20 -15.97 12.28 7.72
C LEU A 20 -16.91 11.10 7.49
N LEU A 21 -16.52 9.89 7.87
CA LEU A 21 -17.38 8.72 7.68
C LEU A 21 -18.63 8.78 8.56
N SER A 22 -19.79 8.46 8.00
CA SER A 22 -21.02 8.20 8.77
C SER A 22 -20.83 7.00 9.71
N PRO A 23 -21.58 6.90 10.83
CA PRO A 23 -21.60 5.69 11.65
C PRO A 23 -21.88 4.44 10.79
N GLY A 24 -21.10 3.37 10.97
CA GLY A 24 -21.14 2.17 10.13
C GLY A 24 -20.42 2.31 8.77
N GLY A 25 -19.91 3.49 8.42
CA GLY A 25 -19.13 3.75 7.22
C GLY A 25 -17.79 3.01 7.22
N ARG A 26 -17.28 2.66 6.03
CA ARG A 26 -16.08 1.84 5.87
C ARG A 26 -14.95 2.61 5.22
N LEU A 27 -13.75 2.49 5.79
CA LEU A 27 -12.50 2.92 5.18
C LEU A 27 -11.71 1.70 4.71
N LEU A 28 -11.36 1.68 3.43
CA LEU A 28 -10.47 0.68 2.84
C LEU A 28 -9.27 1.38 2.20
N VAL A 29 -8.07 1.01 2.62
CA VAL A 29 -6.81 1.51 2.06
C VAL A 29 -5.98 0.35 1.55
N VAL A 30 -5.48 0.51 0.32
CA VAL A 30 -4.38 -0.30 -0.22
C VAL A 30 -3.21 0.66 -0.38
N GLY A 31 -2.11 0.42 0.32
CA GLY A 31 -0.98 1.35 0.34
C GLY A 31 0.37 0.66 0.15
N LEU A 32 1.37 1.48 -0.12
CA LEU A 32 2.79 1.14 -0.09
C LEU A 32 3.41 1.81 1.15
N ALA A 33 4.40 1.16 1.74
CA ALA A 33 5.15 1.69 2.88
C ALA A 33 6.64 1.51 2.63
N LEU A 34 7.44 2.37 3.25
CA LEU A 34 8.88 2.20 3.33
C LEU A 34 9.21 0.96 4.16
N SER A 35 10.00 0.04 3.60
CA SER A 35 10.52 -1.10 4.34
C SER A 35 11.65 -0.65 5.27
N ALA A 36 11.46 -0.85 6.57
CA ALA A 36 12.43 -0.42 7.58
C ALA A 36 12.79 -1.53 8.56
N THR A 37 12.04 -2.64 8.59
CA THR A 37 12.29 -3.75 9.51
C THR A 37 12.72 -5.02 8.76
N PRO A 38 13.43 -5.96 9.42
CA PRO A 38 13.75 -7.27 8.83
C PRO A 38 12.53 -8.04 8.32
N ARG A 39 11.38 -7.86 9.00
CA ARG A 39 10.10 -8.45 8.57
C ARG A 39 9.63 -7.87 7.24
N ASP A 40 9.81 -6.56 7.04
CA ASP A 40 9.43 -5.90 5.79
C ASP A 40 10.28 -6.42 4.63
N TYR A 41 11.60 -6.50 4.81
CA TYR A 41 12.51 -7.02 3.79
C TYR A 41 12.24 -8.50 3.45
N LEU A 42 11.88 -9.34 4.42
CA LEU A 42 11.45 -10.70 4.15
C LEU A 42 10.21 -10.71 3.24
N TRP A 43 9.27 -9.81 3.50
CA TRP A 43 8.04 -9.70 2.74
C TRP A 43 8.24 -9.12 1.33
N GLU A 44 9.19 -8.20 1.18
CA GLU A 44 9.67 -7.75 -0.13
C GLU A 44 10.29 -8.89 -0.93
N GLY A 45 11.11 -9.73 -0.29
CA GLY A 45 11.69 -10.92 -0.92
C GLY A 45 10.61 -11.87 -1.44
N ILE A 46 9.59 -12.17 -0.62
CA ILE A 46 8.43 -12.97 -1.05
C ILE A 46 7.68 -12.27 -2.20
N SER A 47 7.50 -10.95 -2.12
CA SER A 47 6.81 -10.16 -3.15
C SER A 47 7.55 -10.15 -4.47
N ALA A 48 8.88 -10.09 -4.45
CA ALA A 48 9.74 -10.10 -5.63
C ALA A 48 9.65 -11.39 -6.42
N VAL A 49 9.40 -12.52 -5.74
CA VAL A 49 9.18 -13.82 -6.39
C VAL A 49 7.72 -13.99 -6.82
N THR A 50 6.77 -13.64 -5.96
CA THR A 50 5.34 -13.91 -6.20
C THR A 50 4.73 -13.02 -7.27
N ASN A 51 5.13 -11.75 -7.38
CA ASN A 51 4.56 -10.82 -8.37
C ASN A 51 4.79 -11.29 -9.83
N PRO A 52 6.03 -11.65 -10.25
CA PRO A 52 6.27 -12.18 -11.59
C PRO A 52 5.47 -13.45 -11.88
N VAL A 53 5.36 -14.37 -10.91
CA VAL A 53 4.59 -15.61 -11.06
C VAL A 53 3.12 -15.31 -11.32
N ILE A 54 2.54 -14.38 -10.57
CA ILE A 54 1.15 -13.93 -10.78
C ILE A 54 1.00 -13.29 -12.16
N GLY A 55 1.97 -12.47 -12.60
CA GLY A 55 1.98 -11.85 -13.92
C GLY A 55 1.99 -12.89 -15.05
N ILE A 56 2.86 -13.89 -14.96
CA ILE A 56 2.97 -14.99 -15.94
C ILE A 56 1.69 -15.82 -15.96
N ALA A 57 1.16 -16.20 -14.79
CA ALA A 57 -0.05 -17.01 -14.70
C ALA A 57 -1.30 -16.30 -15.25
N LYS A 58 -1.36 -14.97 -15.14
CA LYS A 58 -2.49 -14.16 -15.59
C LYS A 58 -2.36 -13.66 -17.05
N ASN A 59 -1.16 -13.51 -17.58
CA ASN A 59 -0.90 -12.93 -18.92
C ASN A 59 -0.33 -13.95 -19.92
N ILE A 60 -1.09 -15.00 -20.23
CA ILE A 60 -0.78 -15.93 -21.32
C ILE A 60 -1.53 -15.42 -22.57
N PRO A 61 -0.95 -14.62 -23.50
CA PRO A 61 0.46 -14.44 -23.84
C PRO A 61 1.02 -13.05 -23.45
N PRO A 62 2.35 -12.90 -23.37
CA PRO A 62 2.97 -11.61 -23.02
C PRO A 62 2.71 -10.59 -24.14
N ARG A 63 2.00 -9.51 -23.82
CA ARG A 63 2.05 -8.31 -24.68
C ARG A 63 3.47 -7.76 -24.55
N ARG A 64 4.18 -7.66 -25.68
CA ARG A 64 5.51 -7.02 -25.79
C ARG A 64 5.43 -5.61 -25.18
N GLY A 65 5.75 -5.48 -23.89
CA GLY A 65 5.57 -4.25 -23.11
C GLY A 65 5.49 -4.50 -21.60
N ASP A 66 4.97 -5.65 -21.19
CA ASP A 66 4.70 -5.96 -19.77
C ASP A 66 5.95 -6.35 -18.95
N LEU A 67 7.10 -6.53 -19.61
CA LEU A 67 8.38 -6.82 -18.96
C LEU A 67 9.11 -5.56 -18.48
N ARG A 68 8.45 -4.41 -18.40
CA ARG A 68 9.04 -3.23 -17.76
C ARG A 68 9.11 -3.49 -16.26
N ARG A 69 10.32 -3.82 -15.80
CA ARG A 69 10.65 -3.92 -14.38
C ARG A 69 10.20 -2.61 -13.70
N PRO A 70 9.42 -2.65 -12.60
CA PRO A 70 9.27 -1.47 -11.76
C PRO A 70 10.68 -1.08 -11.28
N GLY A 71 11.17 0.08 -11.70
CA GLY A 71 12.46 0.62 -11.25
C GLY A 71 13.72 0.23 -12.03
N SER A 72 13.66 -0.37 -13.22
CA SER A 72 14.87 -0.45 -14.08
C SER A 72 14.88 0.59 -15.17
N ALA A 73 15.46 1.74 -14.82
CA ALA A 73 16.56 2.39 -15.52
C ALA A 73 16.69 2.05 -17.02
N GLY A 74 15.80 2.62 -17.83
CA GLY A 74 15.88 2.61 -19.28
C GLY A 74 15.79 4.02 -19.83
N GLY A 75 16.54 4.98 -19.26
CA GLY A 75 16.80 6.34 -19.80
C GLY A 75 15.60 7.26 -20.05
N GLN A 76 14.38 6.75 -20.03
CA GLN A 76 13.18 7.49 -20.30
C GLN A 76 12.53 7.85 -18.96
N PRO A 77 12.37 9.15 -18.65
CA PRO A 77 11.67 9.55 -17.44
C PRO A 77 10.29 8.91 -17.42
N ASP A 78 9.83 8.52 -16.22
CA ASP A 78 8.48 8.01 -16.08
C ASP A 78 7.48 9.02 -16.66
N PRO A 79 6.47 8.56 -17.41
CA PRO A 79 5.55 9.45 -18.13
C PRO A 79 4.69 10.32 -17.19
N PHE A 80 4.79 10.08 -15.88
CA PHE A 80 4.15 10.82 -14.81
C PHE A 80 5.09 10.85 -13.59
N PRO A 81 5.03 11.89 -12.74
CA PRO A 81 5.79 11.93 -11.49
C PRO A 81 5.47 10.72 -10.61
N VAL A 82 6.51 10.02 -10.16
CA VAL A 82 6.42 8.92 -9.20
C VAL A 82 7.16 9.37 -7.94
N THR A 83 6.64 9.00 -6.77
CA THR A 83 7.27 9.30 -5.49
C THR A 83 7.30 8.03 -4.66
N ASP A 84 8.46 7.73 -4.09
CA ASP A 84 8.60 6.59 -3.18
C ASP A 84 7.92 6.88 -1.83
N PRO A 85 7.35 5.86 -1.17
CA PRO A 85 6.79 6.04 0.16
C PRO A 85 7.91 6.40 1.15
N THR A 86 7.67 7.43 1.96
CA THR A 86 8.60 7.84 3.03
C THR A 86 8.19 7.32 4.39
N THR A 87 6.93 6.91 4.56
CA THR A 87 6.37 6.40 5.82
C THR A 87 6.49 4.88 5.90
N THR A 88 6.99 4.38 7.02
CA THR A 88 7.18 2.95 7.26
C THR A 88 5.89 2.20 7.57
N PHE A 89 5.89 0.87 7.41
CA PHE A 89 4.73 0.03 7.72
C PHE A 89 4.28 0.19 9.18
N ASP A 90 5.24 0.24 10.11
CA ASP A 90 4.96 0.37 11.55
C ASP A 90 4.42 1.75 11.92
N GLN A 91 4.91 2.83 11.28
CA GLN A 91 4.37 4.18 11.46
C GLN A 91 2.91 4.27 10.99
N VAL A 92 2.58 3.67 9.84
CA VAL A 92 1.18 3.59 9.37
C VAL A 92 0.34 2.76 10.34
N ALA A 93 0.87 1.63 10.82
CA ALA A 93 0.17 0.79 11.78
C ALA A 93 -0.11 1.53 13.10
N GLU A 94 0.83 2.35 13.56
CA GLU A 94 0.69 3.17 14.75
C GLU A 94 -0.36 4.28 14.57
N ALA A 95 -0.31 5.02 13.46
CA ALA A 95 -1.32 6.02 13.13
C ALA A 95 -2.72 5.38 13.02
N ALA A 96 -2.82 4.21 12.39
CA ALA A 96 -4.06 3.44 12.31
C ALA A 96 -4.60 3.06 13.71
N ARG A 97 -3.74 2.59 14.62
CA ARG A 97 -4.15 2.28 16.00
C ARG A 97 -4.64 3.51 16.76
N ARG A 98 -4.01 4.68 16.52
CA ARG A 98 -4.38 5.94 17.18
C ARG A 98 -5.73 6.48 16.70
N HIS A 99 -5.95 6.51 15.38
CA HIS A 99 -7.12 7.19 14.79
C HIS A 99 -8.29 6.27 14.44
N LEU A 100 -8.00 4.97 14.24
CA LEU A 100 -8.95 3.97 13.74
C LEU A 100 -8.94 2.73 14.65
N PRO A 101 -9.39 2.86 15.91
CA PRO A 101 -9.36 1.74 16.85
C PRO A 101 -10.14 0.55 16.30
N GLY A 102 -9.52 -0.63 16.37
CA GLY A 102 -10.07 -1.88 15.81
C GLY A 102 -9.86 -2.07 14.30
N ALA A 103 -9.05 -1.23 13.64
CA ALA A 103 -8.71 -1.44 12.23
C ALA A 103 -7.95 -2.75 12.01
N ASP A 104 -8.32 -3.47 10.95
CA ASP A 104 -7.59 -4.64 10.45
C ASP A 104 -6.47 -4.17 9.52
N PHE A 105 -5.22 -4.25 10.00
CA PHE A 105 -4.02 -3.85 9.28
C PHE A 105 -3.15 -5.06 8.94
N ARG A 106 -2.88 -5.27 7.65
CA ARG A 106 -2.16 -6.46 7.17
C ARG A 106 -1.12 -6.14 6.12
N HIS A 107 0.06 -6.72 6.27
CA HIS A 107 1.08 -6.77 5.23
C HIS A 107 0.66 -7.82 4.18
N ARG A 108 0.66 -7.45 2.89
CA ARG A 108 0.19 -8.29 1.78
C ARG A 108 1.27 -8.45 0.72
N VAL A 109 1.31 -9.61 0.08
CA VAL A 109 2.31 -9.87 -0.98
C VAL A 109 2.12 -8.90 -2.15
N GLY A 110 3.19 -8.69 -2.91
CA GLY A 110 3.23 -7.74 -4.02
C GLY A 110 3.34 -6.30 -3.54
N PHE A 111 4.22 -6.09 -2.55
CA PHE A 111 4.69 -4.79 -2.07
C PHE A 111 3.59 -3.86 -1.57
N ARG A 112 2.58 -4.40 -0.87
CA ARG A 112 1.43 -3.60 -0.44
C ARG A 112 0.93 -3.98 0.93
N TYR A 113 0.31 -3.05 1.63
CA TYR A 113 -0.49 -3.35 2.82
C TYR A 113 -1.97 -3.07 2.55
N THR A 114 -2.82 -3.63 3.40
CA THR A 114 -4.25 -3.32 3.44
C THR A 114 -4.63 -2.85 4.83
N LEU A 115 -5.38 -1.75 4.89
CA LEU A 115 -6.07 -1.27 6.08
C LEU A 115 -7.57 -1.34 5.81
N ALA A 116 -8.31 -2.01 6.67
CA ALA A 116 -9.76 -2.04 6.64
C ALA A 116 -10.31 -1.63 8.00
N TRP A 117 -11.23 -0.67 8.00
CA TRP A 117 -11.87 -0.21 9.23
C TRP A 117 -13.34 0.13 8.97
N THR A 118 -14.16 -0.14 9.96
CA THR A 118 -15.58 0.25 9.98
C THR A 118 -15.79 1.15 11.18
N LYS A 119 -16.30 2.37 10.93
CA LYS A 119 -16.65 3.29 12.01
C LYS A 119 -17.73 2.65 12.88
N PRO A 120 -17.55 2.59 14.21
CA PRO A 120 -18.59 2.04 15.09
C PRO A 120 -19.95 2.70 14.83
N ALA A 121 -20.99 1.87 14.73
CA ALA A 121 -22.35 2.36 14.90
C ALA A 121 -22.48 2.82 16.36
N ARG A 122 -23.10 3.98 16.56
CA ARG A 122 -23.27 4.57 17.89
C ARG A 122 -24.00 3.63 18.84
#